data_AF-A0A2D5V916-F1
#
_entry.id   AF-A0A2D5V916-F1
#
_cell.length_a   1.000
_cell.length_b   1.000
_cell.length_c   1.000
_cell.angle_alpha   90.00
_cell.angle_beta   90.00
_cell.angle_gamma   90.00
#
_symmetry.space_group_name_H-M   'P 1'
#
loop_
_entity.id
_entity.type
_entity.pdbx_description
1 polymer ?
#
loop_
_entity_poly.entity_id
_entity_poly.type
_entity_poly.pdbx_seq_one_letter_code
_entity_poly.pdbx_strand_id
1 'polypeptide(L)'
;MNRAPNLGRLGPNIFFAQGFSGHGVASAPLAGKLMAEVVAGTAERFDLLARSPHRPFPGGQLLRTPSLVLAMAWFRLLDRLP
;
A
#
# COMPACT_ATOMS: atom_id res chain seq x y z
N MET A 1 -3.07 -3.14 9.41
CA MET A 1 -2.86 -3.25 7.94
C MET A 1 -3.31 -1.94 7.32
N ASN A 2 -2.41 -1.02 6.98
CA ASN A 2 -2.82 0.24 6.34
C ASN A 2 -3.12 -0.07 4.87
N ARG A 3 -4.38 0.11 4.44
CA ARG A 3 -4.83 -0.08 3.05
C ARG A 3 -4.83 1.23 2.26
N ALA A 4 -4.34 2.31 2.86
CA ALA A 4 -4.16 3.58 2.17
C ALA A 4 -3.16 3.42 1.00
N PRO A 5 -3.35 4.15 -0.10
CA PRO A 5 -2.40 4.16 -1.20
C PRO A 5 -1.02 4.60 -0.73
N ASN A 6 0.00 3.89 -1.19
CA ASN A 6 1.40 4.19 -0.96
C ASN A 6 1.86 5.29 -1.91
N LEU A 7 2.06 6.49 -1.37
CA LEU A 7 2.52 7.67 -2.09
C LEU A 7 3.93 8.01 -1.62
N GLY A 8 4.85 8.29 -2.54
CA GLY A 8 6.21 8.68 -2.16
C GLY A 8 7.07 9.18 -3.31
N ARG A 9 8.33 9.49 -2.97
CA ARG A 9 9.34 10.05 -3.89
C ARG A 9 10.59 9.16 -3.88
N LEU A 10 11.09 8.80 -5.06
CA LEU A 10 12.33 8.02 -5.24
C LEU A 10 13.54 8.90 -5.56
N GLY A 11 13.31 10.15 -5.96
CA GLY A 11 14.36 11.11 -6.29
C GLY A 11 13.76 12.50 -6.56
N PRO A 12 14.57 13.51 -6.88
CA PRO A 12 14.11 14.90 -6.98
C PRO A 12 12.87 15.06 -7.88
N ASN A 13 12.83 14.44 -9.05
CA ASN A 13 11.65 14.52 -9.92
C ASN A 13 11.04 13.15 -10.21
N ILE A 14 11.13 12.21 -9.26
CA ILE A 14 10.60 10.85 -9.43
C ILE A 14 9.62 10.55 -8.30
N PHE A 15 8.35 10.40 -8.65
CA PHE A 15 7.23 10.18 -7.73
C PHE A 15 6.51 8.88 -8.05
N PHE A 16 5.94 8.21 -7.05
CA PHE A 16 5.16 6.99 -7.24
C PHE A 16 3.88 6.99 -6.41
N ALA A 17 2.83 6.37 -6.97
CA ALA A 17 1.57 6.07 -6.31
C ALA A 17 1.21 4.61 -6.59
N GLN A 18 1.13 3.77 -5.56
CA GLN A 18 0.82 2.34 -5.72
C GLN A 18 -0.02 1.80 -4.55
N GLY A 19 -0.45 0.54 -4.65
CA GLY A 19 -1.08 -0.13 -3.51
C GLY A 19 -2.51 0.33 -3.19
N PHE A 20 -3.27 0.77 -4.20
CA PHE A 20 -4.67 1.21 -4.06
C PHE A 20 -5.66 0.11 -3.56
N SER A 21 -5.19 -1.12 -3.31
CA SER A 21 -5.85 -2.16 -2.50
C SER A 21 -7.36 -2.35 -2.74
N GLY A 22 -7.79 -2.31 -4.01
CA GLY A 22 -9.20 -2.46 -4.41
C GLY A 22 -10.10 -1.24 -4.17
N HIS A 23 -9.59 -0.15 -3.58
CA HIS A 23 -10.32 1.10 -3.31
C HIS A 23 -9.88 2.24 -4.25
N GLY A 24 -9.27 1.89 -5.39
CA GLY A 24 -8.69 2.86 -6.33
C GLY A 24 -9.71 3.85 -6.89
N VAL A 25 -10.97 3.47 -7.06
CA VAL A 25 -12.01 4.37 -7.59
C VAL A 25 -12.21 5.60 -6.70
N ALA A 26 -12.23 5.42 -5.37
CA ALA A 26 -12.41 6.52 -4.44
C ALA A 26 -11.10 7.28 -4.12
N SER A 27 -9.96 6.57 -4.14
CA SER A 27 -8.68 7.10 -3.65
C SER A 27 -7.75 7.61 -4.76
N ALA A 28 -7.93 7.19 -6.02
CA ALA A 28 -7.13 7.64 -7.16
C ALA A 28 -7.32 9.12 -7.51
N PRO A 29 -8.53 9.71 -7.48
CA PRO A 29 -8.69 11.14 -7.75
C PRO A 29 -7.94 12.02 -6.73
N LEU A 30 -7.98 11.64 -5.45
CA LEU A 30 -7.24 12.31 -4.39
C LEU A 30 -5.72 12.17 -4.59
N ALA A 31 -5.25 10.95 -4.89
CA ALA A 31 -3.84 10.71 -5.20
C ALA A 31 -3.36 11.50 -6.43
N GLY A 32 -4.19 11.61 -7.47
CA GLY A 32 -3.90 12.40 -8.67
C GLY A 32 -3.77 13.89 -8.37
N LYS A 33 -4.68 14.45 -7.56
CA LYS A 33 -4.60 15.84 -7.11
C LYS A 33 -3.29 16.10 -6.35
N LEU A 34 -2.94 15.22 -5.42
CA LEU A 34 -1.71 15.35 -4.64
C LEU A 34 -0.45 15.25 -5.52
N MET A 35 -0.46 14.38 -6.53
CA MET A 35 0.63 14.29 -7.51
C MET A 35 0.76 15.56 -8.34
N ALA A 36 -0.35 16.16 -8.76
CA ALA A 36 -0.35 17.43 -9.48
C ALA A 36 0.20 18.58 -8.62
N GLU A 37 -0.18 18.66 -7.35
CA GLU A 37 0.33 19.67 -6.40
C GLU A 37 1.84 19.58 -6.22
N VAL A 38 2.38 18.36 -6.13
CA VAL A 38 3.83 18.12 -6.02
C VAL A 38 4.57 18.55 -7.27
N VAL A 39 4.07 18.18 -8.45
CA VAL A 39 4.68 18.57 -9.73
C VAL A 39 4.60 20.09 -9.91
N ALA A 40 3.54 20.74 -9.42
CA ALA A 40 3.38 22.19 -9.42
C ALA A 40 4.25 22.92 -8.36
N GLY A 41 5.07 22.20 -7.58
CA GLY A 41 5.98 22.80 -6.59
C GLY A 41 5.38 23.06 -5.21
N THR A 42 4.15 22.64 -4.95
CA THR A 42 3.48 22.72 -3.64
C THR A 42 3.58 21.38 -2.90
N ALA A 43 4.76 21.11 -2.32
CA ALA A 43 5.08 19.83 -1.67
C ALA A 43 4.46 19.62 -0.28
N GLU A 44 3.91 20.67 0.35
CA GLU A 44 3.42 20.64 1.73
C GLU A 44 2.30 19.63 1.98
N ARG A 45 1.52 19.21 0.97
CA ARG A 45 0.46 18.19 1.15
C ARG A 45 0.89 16.77 0.83
N PHE A 46 2.05 16.60 0.23
CA PHE A 46 2.57 15.30 -0.16
C PHE A 46 3.50 14.72 0.89
N ASP A 47 4.29 15.56 1.56
CA ASP A 47 5.22 15.11 2.60
C ASP A 47 4.52 14.43 3.79
N LEU A 48 3.25 14.74 4.06
CA LEU A 48 2.52 14.14 5.18
C LEU A 48 2.00 12.75 4.84
N LEU A 49 1.65 12.53 3.57
CA LEU A 49 1.24 11.22 3.07
C LEU A 49 2.46 10.33 2.81
N ALA A 50 3.56 10.91 2.31
CA ALA A 50 4.83 10.22 2.13
C ALA A 50 5.46 9.79 3.48
N ARG A 51 5.19 10.52 4.57
CA ARG A 51 5.62 10.14 5.92
C ARG A 51 4.85 8.95 6.51
N SER A 52 3.78 8.45 5.88
CA SER A 52 3.03 7.31 6.42
C SER A 52 3.83 6.01 6.26
N PRO A 53 4.43 5.46 7.34
CA PRO A 53 5.33 4.34 7.22
C PRO A 53 4.53 3.09 6.82
N HIS A 54 4.79 2.60 5.61
CA HIS A 54 4.35 1.29 5.18
C HIS A 54 5.16 0.25 5.95
N ARG A 55 4.65 -0.12 7.13
CA ARG A 55 5.31 -1.11 7.98
C ARG A 55 5.39 -2.44 7.22
N PRO A 56 6.57 -3.05 7.12
CA PRO A 56 6.71 -4.36 6.51
C PRO A 56 5.85 -5.39 7.26
N PHE A 57 5.44 -6.44 6.55
CA PHE A 57 4.77 -7.57 7.17
C PHE A 57 5.66 -8.11 8.32
N PRO A 58 5.10 -8.40 9.51
CA PRO A 58 5.89 -8.95 10.61
C PRO A 58 6.59 -10.24 10.15
N GLY A 59 7.92 -10.24 10.17
CA GLY A 59 8.76 -11.34 9.65
C GLY A 59 9.13 -11.26 8.16
N GLY A 60 8.84 -10.13 7.50
CA GLY A 60 9.34 -9.82 6.15
C GLY A 60 8.87 -10.80 5.07
N GLN A 61 9.66 -10.89 4.01
CA GLN A 61 9.36 -11.76 2.86
C GLN A 61 9.39 -13.25 3.23
N LEU A 62 10.23 -13.63 4.19
CA LEU A 62 10.39 -15.01 4.65
C LEU A 62 9.13 -15.57 5.31
N LEU A 63 8.40 -14.76 6.09
CA LEU A 63 7.16 -15.22 6.74
C LEU A 63 5.91 -14.96 5.91
N ARG A 64 5.94 -14.03 4.93
CA ARG A 64 4.76 -13.65 4.15
C ARG A 64 4.15 -14.81 3.36
N THR A 65 4.96 -15.54 2.61
CA THR A 65 4.49 -16.67 1.79
C THR A 65 4.06 -17.88 2.62
N PRO A 66 4.86 -18.38 3.60
CA PRO A 66 4.45 -19.55 4.37
C PRO A 66 3.22 -19.27 5.25
N SER A 67 3.05 -18.06 5.80
CA SER A 67 1.83 -17.74 6.57
C SER A 67 0.57 -17.69 5.70
N LEU A 68 0.66 -17.21 4.45
CA LEU A 68 -0.43 -17.30 3.49
C LEU A 68 -0.78 -18.76 3.15
N VAL A 69 0.23 -19.57 2.85
CA VAL A 69 0.03 -21.00 2.53
C VAL A 69 -0.59 -21.74 3.71
N LEU A 70 -0.11 -21.47 4.93
CA LEU A 70 -0.65 -22.07 6.15
C LEU A 70 -2.11 -21.68 6.38
N ALA A 71 -2.45 -20.40 6.20
CA ALA A 71 -3.83 -19.92 6.30
C ALA A 71 -4.73 -20.60 5.27
N MET A 72 -4.30 -20.68 4.01
CA MET A 72 -5.04 -21.39 2.96
C MET A 72 -5.22 -22.88 3.28
N ALA A 73 -4.17 -23.56 3.75
CA ALA A 73 -4.23 -24.97 4.11
C ALA A 73 -5.19 -25.22 5.28
N TRP A 74 -5.18 -24.34 6.30
CA TRP A 74 -6.09 -24.38 7.43
C TRP A 74 -7.55 -24.22 7.00
N PHE A 75 -7.86 -23.20 6.18
CA PHE A 75 -9.22 -23.02 5.67
C PHE A 75 -9.66 -24.19 4.80
N ARG A 76 -8.78 -24.77 3.97
CA ARG A 76 -9.10 -25.98 3.20
C ARG A 76 -9.34 -27.22 4.07
N LEU A 77 -8.72 -27.30 5.25
CA LEU A 77 -8.97 -28.35 6.24
C LEU A 77 -10.33 -28.14 6.91
N LEU A 78 -10.64 -26.91 7.33
CA LEU A 78 -11.96 -26.56 7.87
C LEU A 78 -13.08 -26.82 6.86
N ASP A 79 -12.90 -26.48 5.58
CA ASP A 79 -13.90 -26.73 4.53
C ASP A 79 -14.12 -28.22 4.26
N ARG A 80 -13.17 -29.08 4.64
CA ARG A 80 -13.26 -30.55 4.45
C ARG A 80 -13.69 -31.29 5.70
N LEU A 81 -13.73 -30.61 6.85
CA LEU A 81 -14.30 -31.16 8.07
C LEU A 81 -15.78 -30.75 8.11
N PRO A 82 -16.72 -31.70 8.14
CA PRO A 82 -18.16 -31.42 8.18
C PRO A 82 -18.59 -30.73 9.48
#